data_AF-A0A8B6D345-F1
#
_entry.id   AF-A0A8B6D345-F1
#
_cell.length_a   1.000
_cell.length_b   1.000
_cell.length_c   1.000
_cell.angle_alpha   90.00
_cell.angle_beta   90.00
_cell.angle_gamma   90.00
#
_symmetry.space_group_name_H-M   'P 1'
#
loop_
_entity.id
_entity.type
_entity.pdbx_description
1 polymer ?
#
loop_
_entity_poly.entity_id
_entity_poly.type
_entity_poly.pdbx_seq_one_letter_code
_entity_poly.pdbx_strand_id
1 'polypeptide(L)'
;MCEGTSYSCEIDLQDHQDIVEIPSAPVPPEGHCNIPNTAKVICFDLETTSLARDSHITQIAAVNGESHWTSYVIPKLPISSQSSEITGLTMRNGHMFHQGKLVESSTNFLKLQVITSTSQAITSRPLIVTF
;
A
#
# COMPACT_ATOMS: atom_id res chain seq x y z
N MET A 1 16.79 17.27 -13.43
CA MET A 1 15.83 17.01 -12.35
C MET A 1 15.74 18.29 -11.54
N CYS A 2 14.59 18.94 -11.56
CA CYS A 2 14.35 20.13 -10.76
C CYS A 2 13.05 19.90 -9.98
N GLU A 3 13.21 19.65 -8.69
CA GLU A 3 12.15 19.84 -7.71
C GLU A 3 11.80 21.33 -7.67
N GLY A 4 10.50 21.66 -7.66
CA GLY A 4 10.01 23.02 -7.77
C GLY A 4 10.45 23.92 -6.61
N THR A 5 10.80 25.16 -6.91
CA THR A 5 11.42 26.14 -5.99
C THR A 5 10.42 26.83 -5.05
N SER A 6 9.31 26.21 -4.67
CA SER A 6 8.25 26.91 -3.94
C SER A 6 7.94 26.28 -2.58
N TYR A 7 8.94 26.30 -1.71
CA TYR A 7 8.74 26.23 -0.27
C TYR A 7 9.30 27.51 0.34
N SER A 8 8.43 28.47 0.65
CA SER A 8 8.77 29.58 1.55
C SER A 8 8.01 29.35 2.85
N CYS A 9 8.75 29.02 3.91
CA CYS A 9 8.22 28.85 5.25
C CYS A 9 8.25 30.21 5.96
N GLU A 10 7.20 31.01 5.79
CA GLU A 10 6.90 32.13 6.69
C GLU A 10 5.39 32.38 6.65
N ILE A 11 4.69 31.99 7.71
CA ILE A 11 3.27 32.31 7.92
C ILE A 11 3.28 33.57 8.81
N ASP A 12 3.13 34.74 8.20
CA ASP A 12 2.78 35.97 8.93
C ASP A 12 1.26 36.05 8.97
N LEU A 13 0.68 36.03 10.18
CA LEU A 13 -0.76 36.16 10.40
C LEU A 13 -1.16 37.63 10.20
N GLN A 14 -1.28 38.04 8.94
CA GLN A 14 -1.93 39.32 8.60
C GLN A 14 -3.40 39.07 8.30
N ASP A 15 -4.24 39.70 9.12
CA ASP A 15 -5.70 39.64 9.12
C ASP A 15 -6.29 40.30 7.86
N HIS A 16 -6.38 39.55 6.77
CA HIS A 16 -7.22 39.89 5.62
C HIS A 16 -8.07 38.68 5.24
N GLN A 17 -9.38 38.83 5.45
CA GLN A 17 -10.41 37.89 5.03
C GLN A 17 -10.50 37.83 3.50
N ASP A 18 -9.66 36.99 2.89
CA ASP A 18 -9.91 36.47 1.54
C ASP A 18 -10.30 34.99 1.64
N ILE A 19 -11.41 34.70 2.34
CA ILE A 19 -12.14 33.44 2.12
C ILE A 19 -12.99 33.63 0.86
N VAL A 20 -12.33 33.84 -0.27
CA VAL A 20 -12.95 33.57 -1.56
C VAL A 20 -12.93 32.06 -1.69
N GLU A 21 -14.12 31.47 -1.65
CA GLU A 21 -14.38 30.05 -1.84
C GLU A 21 -13.39 29.42 -2.82
N ILE A 22 -12.73 28.34 -2.39
CA ILE A 22 -11.79 27.59 -3.25
C ILE A 22 -12.56 27.26 -4.54
N PRO A 23 -12.10 27.72 -5.72
CA PRO A 23 -12.78 27.43 -6.97
C PRO A 23 -12.94 25.91 -7.12
N SER A 24 -14.10 25.47 -7.61
CA SER A 24 -14.33 24.05 -7.87
C SER A 24 -13.17 23.48 -8.68
N ALA A 25 -12.72 22.28 -8.30
CA ALA A 25 -11.64 21.59 -8.98
C ALA A 25 -11.90 21.61 -10.51
N PRO A 26 -10.90 21.94 -11.34
CA PRO A 26 -11.03 21.84 -12.78
C PRO A 26 -11.54 20.45 -13.13
N VAL A 27 -12.55 20.38 -14.01
CA VAL A 27 -13.01 19.09 -14.54
C VAL A 27 -11.78 18.40 -15.11
N PRO A 28 -11.41 17.20 -14.62
CA PRO A 28 -10.27 16.47 -15.15
C PRO A 28 -10.45 16.35 -16.67
N PRO A 29 -9.40 16.53 -17.48
CA PRO A 29 -9.50 16.26 -18.91
C PRO A 29 -10.13 14.89 -19.10
N GLU A 30 -11.07 14.76 -20.05
CA GLU A 30 -11.75 13.52 -20.41
C GLU A 30 -10.78 12.51 -21.07
N GLY A 31 -9.66 12.24 -20.43
CA GLY A 31 -8.90 11.01 -20.59
C GLY A 31 -9.62 9.95 -19.80
N HIS A 32 -10.80 9.52 -20.27
CA HIS A 32 -11.39 8.29 -19.78
C HIS A 32 -10.39 7.18 -20.06
N CYS A 33 -9.66 6.74 -19.03
CA CYS A 33 -9.23 5.35 -19.00
C CYS A 33 -10.51 4.55 -19.20
N ASN A 34 -10.66 3.89 -20.35
CA ASN A 34 -11.80 3.02 -20.63
C ASN A 34 -11.68 1.79 -19.72
N ILE A 35 -11.91 1.98 -18.44
CA ILE A 35 -12.03 0.92 -17.46
C ILE A 35 -13.35 0.23 -17.80
N PRO A 36 -13.32 -1.05 -18.24
CA PRO A 36 -14.56 -1.75 -18.53
C PRO A 36 -15.49 -1.70 -17.32
N ASN A 37 -16.80 -1.59 -17.51
CA ASN A 37 -17.77 -1.68 -16.39
C ASN A 37 -17.69 -3.01 -15.62
N THR A 38 -17.02 -4.01 -16.19
CA THR A 38 -16.74 -5.31 -15.56
C THR A 38 -15.42 -5.33 -14.76
N ALA A 39 -14.66 -4.23 -14.74
CA ALA A 39 -13.40 -4.17 -14.03
C ALA A 39 -13.64 -4.27 -12.52
N LYS A 40 -12.84 -5.11 -11.87
CA LYS A 40 -12.83 -5.23 -10.41
C LYS A 40 -11.87 -4.19 -9.85
N VAL A 41 -12.38 -3.34 -8.96
CA VAL A 41 -11.55 -2.42 -8.19
C VAL A 41 -10.96 -3.19 -7.01
N ILE A 42 -9.65 -3.23 -6.93
CA ILE A 42 -8.92 -3.86 -5.82
C ILE A 42 -8.09 -2.75 -5.17
N CYS A 43 -8.40 -2.45 -3.91
CA CYS A 43 -7.54 -1.60 -3.10
C CYS A 43 -6.54 -2.50 -2.40
N PHE A 44 -5.25 -2.17 -2.45
CA PHE A 44 -4.21 -2.93 -1.79
C PHE A 44 -3.28 -2.00 -1.03
N ASP A 45 -2.65 -2.55 0.00
CA ASP A 45 -1.68 -1.86 0.83
C ASP A 45 -0.49 -2.78 1.14
N LEU A 46 0.67 -2.18 1.37
CA LEU A 46 1.95 -2.87 1.56
C LEU A 46 2.62 -2.42 2.86
N GLU A 47 3.04 -3.40 3.66
CA GLU A 47 3.95 -3.14 4.77
C GLU A 47 5.37 -3.54 4.38
N THR A 48 6.36 -2.81 4.87
CA THR A 48 7.76 -2.97 4.49
C THR A 48 8.70 -2.97 5.69
N THR A 49 9.92 -3.49 5.50
CA THR A 49 10.96 -3.48 6.54
C THR A 49 11.45 -2.08 6.90
N SER A 50 11.34 -1.11 5.98
CA SER A 50 11.70 0.30 6.15
C SER A 50 11.16 1.15 4.99
N LEU A 51 11.31 2.48 5.04
CA LEU A 51 10.99 3.39 3.93
C LEU A 51 12.07 3.44 2.82
N ALA A 52 13.15 2.69 2.97
CA ALA A 52 14.24 2.68 1.99
C ALA A 52 13.86 1.92 0.71
N ARG A 53 14.55 2.23 -0.40
CA ARG A 53 14.28 1.62 -1.72
C ARG A 53 14.70 0.15 -1.80
N ASP A 54 15.56 -0.30 -0.91
CA ASP A 54 16.00 -1.69 -0.75
C ASP A 54 15.17 -2.44 0.32
N SER A 55 14.08 -1.84 0.82
CA SER A 55 13.19 -2.49 1.76
C SER A 55 12.52 -3.74 1.16
N HIS A 56 12.17 -4.68 2.04
CA HIS A 56 11.40 -5.86 1.67
C HIS A 56 9.96 -5.68 2.10
N ILE A 57 9.03 -6.14 1.26
CA ILE A 57 7.63 -6.26 1.63
C ILE A 57 7.47 -7.35 2.70
N THR A 58 6.80 -7.02 3.80
CA THR A 58 6.53 -7.90 4.94
C THR A 58 5.07 -8.32 5.03
N GLN A 59 4.16 -7.51 4.48
CA GLN A 59 2.74 -7.85 4.35
C GLN A 59 2.18 -7.27 3.06
N ILE A 60 1.22 -7.99 2.48
CA ILE A 60 0.37 -7.50 1.40
C ILE A 60 -1.07 -7.72 1.84
N ALA A 61 -1.86 -6.65 1.85
CA ALA A 61 -3.29 -6.70 2.12
C ALA A 61 -4.07 -6.19 0.92
N ALA A 62 -5.22 -6.80 0.62
CA ALA A 62 -6.07 -6.39 -0.49
C ALA A 62 -7.55 -6.53 -0.14
N VAL A 63 -8.38 -5.63 -0.67
CA VAL A 63 -9.83 -5.64 -0.52
C VAL A 63 -10.52 -5.38 -1.86
N ASN A 64 -11.61 -6.10 -2.10
CA ASN A 64 -12.51 -5.93 -3.23
C ASN A 64 -13.96 -6.09 -2.74
N GLY A 65 -14.65 -4.96 -2.56
CA GLY A 65 -15.94 -4.94 -1.89
C GLY A 65 -15.84 -5.49 -0.47
N GLU A 66 -16.59 -6.55 -0.18
CA GLU A 66 -16.59 -7.24 1.13
C GLU A 66 -15.48 -8.30 1.27
N SER A 67 -14.82 -8.65 0.16
CA SER A 67 -13.76 -9.66 0.16
C SER A 67 -12.43 -9.04 0.58
N HIS A 68 -11.78 -9.59 1.61
CA HIS A 68 -10.48 -9.14 2.10
C HIS A 68 -9.47 -10.28 2.11
N TRP A 69 -8.20 -9.95 1.89
CA TRP A 69 -7.08 -10.86 1.84
C TRP A 69 -5.86 -10.24 2.50
N THR A 70 -5.07 -11.05 3.20
CA THR A 70 -3.78 -10.64 3.71
C THR A 70 -2.79 -11.80 3.65
N SER A 71 -1.53 -11.51 3.38
CA SER A 71 -0.44 -12.47 3.51
C SER A 71 0.79 -11.81 4.09
N TYR A 72 1.48 -12.53 4.96
CA TYR A 72 2.72 -12.12 5.58
C TYR A 72 3.90 -12.83 4.92
N VAL A 73 4.99 -12.10 4.68
CA VAL A 73 6.18 -12.59 4.02
C VAL A 73 7.38 -12.40 4.93
N ILE A 74 8.14 -13.47 5.16
CA ILE A 74 9.36 -13.40 5.96
C ILE A 74 10.43 -12.65 5.17
N PRO A 75 10.86 -11.45 5.61
CA PRO A 75 11.88 -10.69 4.90
C PRO A 75 13.27 -11.29 5.13
N LYS A 76 14.18 -11.13 4.17
CA LYS A 76 15.61 -11.44 4.38
C LYS A 76 16.40 -10.31 5.06
N LEU A 77 15.81 -9.12 5.14
CA LEU A 77 16.37 -7.96 5.82
C LEU A 77 15.60 -7.75 7.14
N PRO A 78 16.26 -7.30 8.21
CA PRO A 78 15.58 -6.97 9.46
C PRO A 78 14.50 -5.90 9.25
N ILE A 79 13.39 -6.04 9.97
CA ILE A 79 12.40 -4.97 10.10
C ILE A 79 13.02 -3.90 11.01
N SER A 80 13.06 -2.65 10.57
CA SER A 80 13.59 -1.55 11.38
C SER A 80 12.75 -1.35 12.65
N SER A 81 13.32 -0.77 13.71
CA SER A 81 12.58 -0.49 14.94
C SER A 81 11.38 0.44 14.67
N GLN A 82 11.59 1.49 13.88
CA GLN A 82 10.53 2.43 13.49
C GLN A 82 9.41 1.74 12.71
N SER A 83 9.74 0.89 11.73
CA SER A 83 8.72 0.11 11.01
C SER A 83 8.00 -0.87 11.93
N SER A 84 8.70 -1.48 12.88
CA SER A 84 8.08 -2.39 13.85
C SER A 84 7.10 -1.67 14.77
N GLU A 85 7.42 -0.43 15.18
CA GLU A 85 6.53 0.41 16.00
C GLU A 85 5.27 0.84 15.25
N ILE A 86 5.41 1.18 13.96
CA ILE A 86 4.28 1.63 13.12
C ILE A 86 3.37 0.46 12.74
N THR A 87 3.96 -0.64 12.25
CA THR A 87 3.21 -1.77 11.68
C THR A 87 2.84 -2.83 12.72
N GLY A 88 3.50 -2.82 13.88
CA GLY A 88 3.37 -3.89 14.87
C GLY A 88 4.02 -5.21 14.46
N LEU A 89 4.74 -5.26 13.33
CA LEU A 89 5.40 -6.46 12.83
C LEU A 89 6.77 -6.65 13.48
N THR A 90 7.03 -7.86 13.96
CA THR A 90 8.33 -8.24 14.53
C THR A 90 8.73 -9.65 14.10
N MET A 91 10.05 -9.91 14.06
CA MET A 91 10.61 -11.23 13.83
C MET A 91 11.24 -11.77 15.11
N ARG A 92 10.90 -13.00 15.51
CA ARG A 92 11.51 -13.69 16.66
C ARG A 92 11.75 -15.15 16.30
N ASN A 93 13.00 -15.62 16.43
CA ASN A 93 13.39 -17.01 16.17
C ASN A 93 12.87 -17.55 14.82
N GLY A 94 12.99 -16.75 13.75
CA GLY A 94 12.54 -17.13 12.40
C GLY A 94 11.03 -17.04 12.15
N HIS A 95 10.23 -16.66 13.14
CA HIS A 95 8.79 -16.52 13.02
C HIS A 95 8.36 -15.05 13.05
N MET A 96 7.32 -14.72 12.28
CA MET A 96 6.74 -13.38 12.25
C MET A 96 5.60 -13.24 13.26
N PHE A 97 5.52 -12.09 13.91
CA PHE A 97 4.46 -11.72 14.84
C PHE A 97 3.86 -10.37 14.45
N HIS A 98 2.54 -10.25 14.51
CA HIS A 98 1.82 -8.98 14.39
C HIS A 98 1.18 -8.64 15.74
N GLN A 99 1.55 -7.48 16.32
CA GLN A 99 1.13 -7.05 17.66
C GLN A 99 1.35 -8.14 18.72
N GLY A 100 2.50 -8.81 18.64
CA GLY A 100 2.88 -9.90 19.55
C GLY A 100 2.19 -11.25 19.31
N LYS A 101 1.29 -11.36 18.32
CA LYS A 101 0.64 -12.63 17.96
C LYS A 101 1.35 -13.28 16.76
N LEU A 102 1.62 -14.58 16.87
CA LEU A 102 2.21 -15.35 15.78
C LEU A 102 1.30 -15.30 14.54
N VAL A 103 1.86 -15.02 13.37
CA VAL A 103 1.14 -15.03 12.09
C VAL A 103 1.70 -16.10 11.16
N GLU A 104 0.80 -16.69 10.37
CA GLU A 104 1.20 -17.56 9.25
C GLU A 104 1.93 -16.70 8.21
N SER A 105 3.18 -17.06 7.94
CA SER A 105 4.05 -16.29 7.07
C SER A 105 4.89 -17.23 6.22
N SER A 106 5.17 -16.80 4.99
CA SER A 106 5.92 -17.62 4.04
C SER A 106 7.18 -16.91 3.58
N THR A 107 8.21 -17.67 3.20
CA THR A 107 9.42 -17.14 2.56
C THR A 107 9.25 -16.92 1.05
N ASN A 108 8.12 -17.36 0.49
CA ASN A 108 7.87 -17.39 -0.94
C ASN A 108 6.92 -16.25 -1.36
N PHE A 109 7.49 -15.16 -1.88
CA PHE A 109 6.75 -14.02 -2.46
C PHE A 109 5.80 -14.42 -3.60
N LEU A 110 5.99 -15.59 -4.21
CA LEU A 110 5.24 -16.04 -5.40
C LEU A 110 3.81 -16.54 -5.11
N LYS A 111 3.40 -16.66 -3.84
CA LYS A 111 2.03 -17.08 -3.48
C LYS A 111 1.08 -15.89 -3.29
N LEU A 112 1.13 -14.90 -4.17
CA LEU A 112 0.07 -13.89 -4.23
C LEU A 112 -1.14 -14.44 -4.99
N GLN A 113 -1.97 -15.25 -4.32
CA GLN A 113 -3.32 -15.55 -4.81
C GLN A 113 -4.22 -14.37 -4.43
N VAL A 114 -4.25 -13.35 -5.28
CA VAL A 114 -5.22 -12.25 -5.14
C VAL A 114 -6.62 -12.83 -5.26
N ILE A 115 -7.49 -12.48 -4.30
CA ILE A 115 -8.89 -12.88 -4.29
C ILE A 115 -9.57 -12.33 -5.54
N THR A 116 -9.86 -13.21 -6.50
CA THR A 116 -10.86 -12.95 -7.53
C THR A 116 -12.17 -13.61 -7.09
N SER A 117 -13.04 -12.86 -6.43
CA SER A 117 -14.36 -13.37 -6.01
C SER A 117 -15.24 -13.59 -7.23
N THR A 118 -15.26 -14.80 -7.80
CA THR A 118 -16.44 -15.53 -8.34
C THR A 118 -16.02 -16.87 -8.96
N SER A 119 -16.62 -17.96 -8.48
CA SER A 119 -16.76 -19.32 -9.06
C SER A 119 -15.58 -19.91 -9.86
N GLN A 120 -14.97 -20.97 -9.31
CA GLN A 120 -14.21 -21.99 -10.06
C GLN A 120 -13.30 -21.47 -11.19
N ALA A 121 -12.39 -20.57 -10.85
CA ALA A 121 -11.14 -20.46 -11.58
C ALA A 121 -10.12 -19.89 -10.61
N ILE A 122 -9.50 -20.79 -9.83
CA ILE A 122 -8.16 -20.54 -9.33
C ILE A 122 -7.31 -20.38 -10.59
N THR A 123 -7.15 -19.14 -11.07
CA THR A 123 -6.19 -18.93 -12.14
C THR A 123 -4.84 -19.28 -11.53
N SER A 124 -4.24 -20.37 -12.00
CA SER A 124 -2.94 -20.88 -11.53
C SER A 124 -1.78 -19.98 -11.97
N ARG A 125 -2.08 -18.77 -12.47
CA ARG A 125 -1.10 -17.81 -12.93
C ARG A 125 -0.85 -16.87 -11.75
N PRO A 126 0.35 -16.91 -11.14
CA PRO A 126 0.71 -15.95 -10.11
C PRO A 126 0.60 -14.54 -10.71
N LEU A 127 -0.05 -13.63 -9.98
CA LEU A 127 0.02 -12.22 -10.33
C LEU A 127 1.46 -11.78 -10.00
N ILE A 128 2.30 -11.64 -11.02
CA ILE A 128 3.66 -11.15 -10.85
C ILE A 128 3.57 -9.64 -10.75
N VAL A 129 3.50 -9.13 -9.51
CA VAL A 129 3.77 -7.71 -9.26
C VAL A 129 5.28 -7.54 -9.40
N THR A 130 5.71 -6.99 -10.53
CA THR A 130 7.11 -6.63 -10.78
C THR A 130 7.27 -5.14 -10.48
N PHE A 131 8.21 -4.82 -9.60
CA PHE A 131 8.63 -3.44 -9.31
C PHE A 131 9.93 -3.15 -10.04
#